data_AF-A0A7K2LXG5-F1
#
_entry.id   AF-A0A7K2LXG5-F1
#
_cell.length_a   1.000
_cell.length_b   1.000
_cell.length_c   1.000
_cell.angle_alpha   90.00
_cell.angle_beta   90.00
_cell.angle_gamma   90.00
#
_symmetry.space_group_name_H-M   'P 1'
#
loop_
_entity.id
_entity.type
_entity.pdbx_description
1 polymer ?
#
loop_
_entity_poly.entity_id
_entity_poly.type
_entity_poly.pdbx_seq_one_letter_code
_entity_poly.pdbx_strand_id
1 'polypeptide(L)' 'RTAGSGSARTIKAKFPGRCVCGRSYAAGESIAKNDQGWGHPECRTTAAAG' A
#
# COMPACT_ATOMS: atom_id res chain seq x y z
N ARG A 1 -6.95 20.09 7.13
CA ARG A 1 -7.28 18.82 6.44
C ARG A 1 -6.73 17.69 7.28
N THR A 2 -7.50 17.20 8.25
CA THR A 2 -7.08 16.08 9.10
C THR A 2 -7.22 14.82 8.25
N ALA A 3 -6.11 14.32 7.72
CA ALA A 3 -6.10 13.04 7.04
C ALA A 3 -6.50 11.98 8.07
N GLY A 4 -7.75 11.52 7.97
CA GLY A 4 -8.32 10.58 8.91
C GLY A 4 -7.40 9.37 9.07
N SER A 5 -7.22 8.97 10.33
CA SER A 5 -6.64 7.72 10.78
C SER A 5 -7.43 6.54 10.18
N GLY A 6 -7.24 6.32 8.88
CA GLY A 6 -7.74 5.16 8.17
C GLY A 6 -6.81 4.04 8.53
N SER A 7 -7.20 3.24 9.51
CA SER A 7 -6.64 1.92 9.84
C SER A 7 -6.08 1.28 8.57
N ALA A 8 -4.80 0.89 8.59
CA ALA A 8 -4.06 0.40 7.42
C ALA A 8 -4.73 -0.87 6.86
N ARG A 9 -5.74 -0.67 6.02
CA ARG A 9 -6.61 -1.68 5.45
C ARG A 9 -6.09 -2.03 4.07
N THR A 10 -6.07 -3.32 3.78
CA THR A 10 -5.82 -3.82 2.43
C THR A 10 -7.07 -3.61 1.59
N ILE A 11 -6.92 -3.00 0.42
CA ILE A 11 -7.99 -2.79 -0.56
C ILE A 11 -7.55 -3.37 -1.91
N LYS A 12 -8.50 -3.56 -2.82
CA LYS A 12 -8.16 -3.84 -4.22
C LYS A 12 -7.76 -2.55 -4.93
N ALA A 13 -6.63 -2.56 -5.61
CA ALA A 13 -6.14 -1.42 -6.36
C ALA A 13 -7.14 -1.01 -7.43
N LYS A 14 -7.58 0.25 -7.44
CA LYS A 14 -8.43 0.74 -8.52
C LYS A 14 -7.62 1.01 -9.80
N PHE A 15 -6.35 1.35 -9.63
CA PHE A 15 -5.43 1.72 -10.70
C PHE A 15 -4.09 1.00 -10.49
N PRO A 16 -3.35 0.67 -11.57
CA PRO A 16 -1.99 0.16 -11.42
C PRO A 16 -1.08 1.25 -10.83
N GLY A 17 -0.04 0.84 -10.12
CA GLY A 17 0.91 1.76 -9.50
C GLY A 17 2.20 1.06 -9.07
N ARG A 18 3.08 1.78 -8.37
CA ARG A 18 4.41 1.28 -7.98
C ARG A 18 4.49 1.04 -6.48
N CYS A 19 4.90 -0.16 -6.10
CA CYS A 19 5.18 -0.51 -4.72
C CYS A 19 6.60 -0.08 -4.31
N VAL A 20 6.80 0.10 -3.00
CA VAL A 20 8.10 0.37 -2.35
C VAL A 20 9.15 -0.73 -2.60
N CYS A 21 8.73 -1.97 -2.88
CA CYS A 21 9.65 -3.05 -3.26
C CYS A 21 10.19 -2.92 -4.70
N GLY A 22 9.82 -1.86 -5.42
CA GLY A 22 10.20 -1.63 -6.82
C GLY A 22 9.31 -2.34 -7.82
N ARG A 23 8.44 -3.27 -7.40
CA ARG A 23 7.46 -3.94 -8.27
C ARG A 23 6.24 -3.06 -8.49
N SER A 24 5.72 -3.05 -9.71
CA SER A 24 4.43 -2.45 -10.01
C SER A 24 3.31 -3.42 -9.64
N TYR A 25 2.26 -2.93 -8.99
CA TYR A 25 1.03 -3.67 -8.74
C TYR A 25 0.00 -3.36 -9.83
N ALA A 26 -0.83 -4.34 -10.17
CA ALA A 26 -1.89 -4.17 -11.15
C ALA A 26 -3.18 -3.62 -10.51
N ALA A 27 -4.07 -3.05 -11.34
CA ALA A 27 -5.43 -2.81 -10.89
C ALA A 27 -6.12 -4.14 -10.54
N GLY A 28 -6.84 -4.16 -9.43
CA GLY A 28 -7.50 -5.34 -8.86
C GLY A 28 -6.65 -6.09 -7.84
N GLU A 29 -5.34 -5.81 -7.77
CA GLU A 29 -4.43 -6.46 -6.83
C GLU A 29 -4.62 -5.93 -5.41
N SER A 30 -4.35 -6.78 -4.42
CA SER A 30 -4.45 -6.38 -3.01
C SER A 30 -3.31 -5.44 -2.67
N ILE A 31 -3.63 -4.20 -2.31
CA ILE A 31 -2.68 -3.17 -1.90
C ILE A 31 -3.05 -2.65 -0.50
N ALA A 32 -2.06 -2.35 0.31
CA ALA A 32 -2.19 -1.67 1.58
C ALA A 32 -1.68 -0.23 1.50
N LYS A 33 -2.19 0.61 2.41
CA LYS A 33 -1.70 1.97 2.59
C LYS A 33 -0.44 1.95 3.45
N ASN A 34 0.63 2.53 2.92
CA ASN A 34 1.93 2.75 3.54
C ASN A 34 2.16 4.25 3.76
N ASP A 35 3.23 4.64 4.46
CA ASP A 35 3.56 6.06 4.68
C ASP A 35 3.86 6.82 3.37
N GLN A 36 4.45 6.13 2.39
CA GLN A 36 4.80 6.70 1.08
C GLN A 36 3.67 6.61 0.03
N GLY A 37 2.54 5.98 0.35
CA GLY A 37 1.43 5.80 -0.61
C GLY A 37 0.80 4.41 -0.56
N TRP A 38 0.55 3.82 -1.72
CA TRP A 38 -0.05 2.48 -1.86
C TRP A 38 1.01 1.46 -2.28
N GLY A 39 0.95 0.25 -1.73
CA GLY A 39 1.86 -0.83 -2.09
C GLY A 39 1.33 -2.18 -1.66
N HIS A 40 2.07 -3.26 -1.89
CA HIS A 40 1.62 -4.59 -1.49
C HIS A 40 1.51 -4.75 0.04
N PRO A 41 0.52 -5.52 0.55
CA PRO A 41 0.34 -5.78 1.96
C PRO A 41 1.48 -6.61 2.58
N GLU A 42 2.24 -7.39 1.82
CA GLU A 42 3.49 -7.96 2.33
C GLU A 42 4.58 -6.91 2.51
N CYS A 43 4.65 -5.90 1.63
CA CYS A 43 5.72 -4.90 1.66
C CYS A 43 5.58 -3.86 2.77
N ARG A 44 4.40 -3.75 3.42
CA ARG A 44 4.25 -2.93 4.62
C ARG A 44 4.87 -3.54 5.86
N THR A 45 4.85 -4.87 5.97
CA THR A 45 5.32 -5.53 7.20
C THR A 45 6.84 -5.44 7.32
N THR A 46 7.55 -5.45 6.18
CA THR A 46 9.00 -5.26 6.14
C THR A 46 9.45 -3.81 6.36
N ALA A 47 8.54 -2.83 6.25
CA ALA A 47 8.83 -1.42 6.55
C ALA A 47 8.55 -1.05 8.01
N ALA A 48 7.77 -1.88 8.73
CA ALA A 48 7.47 -1.71 10.15
C ALA A 48 8.42 -2.49 11.09
N ALA A 49 9.31 -3.31 10.54
CA ALA A 49 10.35 -4.04 11.27
C ALA A 49 11.73 -3.54 10.82
N GLY A 50 12.09 -2.35 11.29
CA GLY A 50 13.41 -1.73 11.19
C GLY A 50 13.59 -0.80 12.36
#